data_AF-A0A6N7C6Q0-F1
#
_entry.id   AF-A0A6N7C6Q0-F1
#
_cell.length_a   1.000
_cell.length_b   1.000
_cell.length_c   1.000
_cell.angle_alpha   90.00
_cell.angle_beta   90.00
_cell.angle_gamma   90.00
#
_symmetry.space_group_name_H-M   'P 1'
#
loop_
_entity.id
_entity.type
_entity.pdbx_description
1 polymer ?
#
loop_
_entity_poly.entity_id
_entity_poly.type
_entity_poly.pdbx_seq_one_letter_code
_entity_poly.pdbx_strand_id
1 'polypeptide(L)' 'MKDDVQRLSLDEFMEQPLPGNIHELLGHFNGGSFMECHQKVFEATGIWVDELVPVFQRFDAMVVTRDVRPEAVR' A
#
# COMPACT_ATOMS: atom_id res chain seq x y z
N MET A 1 -3.24 -7.56 -23.98
CA MET A 1 -3.51 -6.13 -23.78
C MET A 1 -2.20 -5.49 -23.35
N LYS A 2 -1.89 -4.26 -23.78
CA LYS A 2 -0.67 -3.58 -23.37
C LYS A 2 -0.85 -3.14 -21.92
N ASP A 3 -0.30 -3.90 -20.99
CA ASP A 3 -0.07 -3.52 -19.60
C ASP A 3 0.97 -2.38 -19.58
N ASP A 4 0.53 -1.17 -19.88
CA ASP A 4 1.37 0.02 -19.69
C ASP A 4 1.28 0.38 -18.21
N VAL A 5 2.18 -0.22 -17.41
CA VAL A 5 2.33 0.09 -15.98
C VAL A 5 2.65 1.57 -15.86
N GLN A 6 1.74 2.36 -15.29
CA GLN A 6 1.99 3.77 -15.05
C GLN A 6 2.85 3.90 -13.81
N ARG A 7 4.17 3.93 -14.02
CA ARG A 7 5.14 4.17 -12.95
C ARG A 7 5.24 5.66 -12.68
N LEU A 8 4.98 6.04 -11.43
CA LEU A 8 5.06 7.42 -10.97
C LEU A 8 6.04 7.52 -9.81
N SER A 9 6.72 8.66 -9.72
CA SER A 9 7.31 9.09 -8.46
C SER A 9 6.23 9.45 -7.45
N LEU A 10 6.62 9.55 -6.17
CA LEU A 10 5.71 9.94 -5.09
C LEU A 10 5.14 11.34 -5.34
N ASP A 11 5.97 12.26 -5.83
CA ASP A 11 5.58 13.64 -6.15
C ASP A 11 4.53 13.64 -7.26
N GLU A 12 4.78 12.91 -8.36
CA GLU A 12 3.82 12.78 -9.47
C GLU A 12 2.51 12.10 -9.05
N PHE A 13 2.57 11.15 -8.12
CA PHE A 13 1.37 10.51 -7.57
C PHE A 13 0.54 11.49 -6.72
N MET A 14 1.21 12.36 -5.95
CA MET A 14 0.55 13.36 -5.10
C MET A 14 -0.12 14.48 -5.91
N GLU A 15 0.41 14.78 -7.09
CA GLU A 15 -0.18 15.77 -8.01
C GLU A 15 -1.38 15.23 -8.81
N GLN A 16 -1.57 13.91 -8.83
CA GLN A 16 -2.71 13.31 -9.53
C GLN A 16 -4.00 13.39 -8.71
N PRO A 17 -5.14 13.69 -9.36
CA PRO A 17 -6.42 13.54 -8.71
C PRO A 17 -6.59 12.05 -8.37
N LEU A 18 -6.49 11.74 -7.08
CA LEU A 18 -6.73 10.39 -6.59
C LEU A 18 -8.10 9.95 -7.09
N PRO A 19 -8.22 8.74 -7.66
CA PRO A 19 -9.50 8.27 -8.15
C PRO A 19 -10.45 8.21 -6.95
N GLY A 20 -11.67 8.74 -7.11
CA GLY A 20 -12.59 8.99 -5.98
C GLY A 20 -12.97 7.77 -5.16
N ASN A 21 -12.73 6.57 -5.69
CA ASN A 21 -12.91 5.27 -5.06
C ASN A 21 -11.68 4.77 -4.28
N ILE A 22 -10.55 5.50 -4.26
CA ILE A 22 -9.35 5.04 -3.56
C ILE A 22 -9.58 4.93 -2.05
N HIS A 23 -10.42 5.82 -1.50
CA HIS A 23 -10.77 5.80 -0.07
C HIS A 23 -11.61 4.57 0.30
N GLU A 24 -12.52 4.16 -0.60
CA GLU A 24 -13.29 2.92 -0.44
C GLU A 24 -12.38 1.69 -0.58
N LEU A 25 -11.49 1.67 -1.58
CA LEU A 25 -10.49 0.61 -1.75
C LEU A 25 -9.64 0.42 -0.50
N LEU A 26 -9.10 1.52 0.06
CA LEU A 26 -8.32 1.51 1.30
C LEU A 26 -9.15 1.01 2.49
N GLY A 27 -10.43 1.40 2.59
CA GLY A 27 -11.34 0.93 3.64
C GLY A 27 -11.66 -0.57 3.57
N HIS A 28 -11.51 -1.20 2.41
CA HIS A 28 -11.65 -2.65 2.25
C HIS A 28 -10.37 -3.44 2.61
N PHE A 29 -9.21 -2.77 2.72
CA PHE A 29 -7.94 -3.39 3.09
C PHE A 29 -7.76 -3.47 4.61
N ASN A 30 -8.66 -4.17 5.33
CA ASN A 30 -8.59 -4.34 6.79
C ASN A 30 -7.71 -5.51 7.27
N GLY A 31 -6.64 -5.84 6.55
CA GLY A 31 -5.70 -6.89 6.95
C GLY A 31 -4.75 -7.31 5.83
N GLY A 32 -3.53 -7.69 6.23
CA GLY A 32 -2.44 -8.07 5.33
C GLY A 32 -1.23 -7.16 5.48
N SER A 33 -0.34 -7.23 4.49
CA SER A 33 0.85 -6.41 4.37
C SER A 33 0.59 -5.08 3.63
N PHE A 34 1.36 -4.03 3.93
CA PHE A 34 1.40 -2.80 3.17
C PHE A 34 1.79 -3.06 1.70
N MET A 35 2.63 -4.06 1.43
CA MET A 35 2.91 -4.52 0.08
C MET A 35 1.68 -5.10 -0.64
N GLU A 36 0.85 -5.89 0.03
CA GLU A 36 -0.41 -6.37 -0.55
C GLU A 36 -1.38 -5.22 -0.85
N CYS A 37 -1.43 -4.21 0.03
CA CYS A 37 -2.21 -3.01 -0.23
C CYS A 37 -1.72 -2.31 -1.50
N HIS A 38 -0.41 -2.13 -1.66
CA HIS A 38 0.19 -1.51 -2.84
C HIS A 38 -0.11 -2.29 -4.13
N GLN A 39 -0.05 -3.62 -4.08
CA GLN A 39 -0.41 -4.47 -5.22
C GLN A 39 -1.87 -4.31 -5.62
N LYS A 40 -2.81 -4.30 -4.66
CA LYS A 40 -4.24 -4.13 -4.94
C LYS A 40 -4.57 -2.75 -5.48
N VAL A 41 -3.89 -1.70 -5.00
CA VAL A 41 -4.00 -0.35 -5.56
C VAL A 41 -3.50 -0.33 -7.01
N PHE A 42 -2.38 -0.99 -7.30
CA PHE A 42 -1.88 -1.14 -8.66
C PHE A 42 -2.85 -1.92 -9.56
N GLU A 43 -3.42 -3.03 -9.10
CA GLU A 43 -4.43 -3.79 -9.87
C GLU A 43 -5.69 -2.95 -10.16
N ALA A 44 -6.09 -2.09 -9.22
CA ALA A 44 -7.29 -1.26 -9.36
C ALA A 44 -7.06 0.01 -10.21
N THR A 45 -5.85 0.56 -10.23
CA THR A 45 -5.56 1.88 -10.81
C THR A 45 -4.57 1.85 -11.97
N GLY A 46 -3.80 0.77 -12.13
CA GLY A 46 -2.67 0.67 -13.04
C GLY A 46 -1.43 1.47 -12.61
N ILE A 47 -1.48 2.13 -11.44
CA ILE A 47 -0.42 3.01 -10.95
C ILE A 47 0.51 2.26 -10.00
N TRP A 48 1.80 2.37 -10.26
CA TRP A 48 2.84 1.80 -9.40
C TRP A 48 3.80 2.90 -8.94
N VAL A 49 4.01 3.02 -7.63
CA VAL A 49 4.94 4.02 -7.06
C VAL A 49 6.16 3.29 -6.50
N ASP A 50 7.26 3.31 -7.24
CA ASP A 50 8.47 2.55 -6.88
C ASP A 50 9.08 3.00 -5.54
N GLU A 51 8.93 4.28 -5.18
CA GLU A 51 9.44 4.84 -3.92
C GLU A 51 8.71 4.30 -2.68
N LEU A 52 7.46 3.85 -2.84
CA LEU A 52 6.69 3.27 -1.74
C LEU A 52 7.09 1.82 -1.45
N VAL A 53 7.70 1.12 -2.40
CA VAL A 53 8.10 -0.29 -2.25
C VAL A 53 9.05 -0.53 -1.07
N PRO A 54 10.22 0.12 -0.96
CA PRO A 54 11.12 -0.11 0.18
C PRO A 54 10.52 0.38 1.51
N VAL A 55 9.64 1.39 1.47
CA VAL A 55 8.95 1.92 2.65
C VAL A 55 7.95 0.89 3.19
N PHE A 56 7.11 0.34 2.32
CA PHE A 56 6.12 -0.68 2.67
C PHE A 56 6.77 -1.99 3.08
N GLN A 57 7.83 -2.43 2.42
CA GLN A 57 8.63 -3.59 2.86
C GLN A 57 9.18 -3.41 4.28
N ARG A 58 9.65 -2.20 4.62
CA ARG A 58 10.12 -1.89 5.97
C ARG A 58 8.98 -1.90 6.99
N PHE A 59 7.82 -1.35 6.66
CA PHE A 59 6.64 -1.38 7.53
C PHE A 59 6.13 -2.81 7.72
N ASP A 60 6.12 -3.63 6.68
CA ASP A 60 5.74 -5.04 6.76
C ASP A 60 6.67 -5.81 7.68
N ALA A 61 7.99 -5.61 7.54
CA ALA A 61 8.95 -6.18 8.46
C ALA A 61 8.69 -5.73 9.92
N MET A 62 8.36 -4.45 10.13
CA MET A 62 8.03 -3.93 11.46
C MET A 62 6.74 -4.52 12.04
N VAL A 63 5.69 -4.66 11.23
CA VAL A 63 4.41 -5.27 11.64
C VAL A 63 4.61 -6.73 12.03
N VAL A 64 5.40 -7.50 11.25
CA VAL A 64 5.74 -8.89 11.57
C VAL A 64 6.54 -8.99 12.87
N THR A 65 7.37 -7.99 13.20
CA THR A 65 8.16 -7.97 14.44
C THR A 65 7.41 -7.43 15.66
N ARG A 66 6.18 -6.91 15.52
CA ARG A 66 5.38 -6.54 16.69
C ARG A 66 4.94 -7.82 17.38
N ASP A 67 5.58 -8.09 18.51
CA ASP A 67 5.19 -9.16 19.43
C ASP A 67 3.77 -8.84 19.93
N VAL A 68 2.76 -9.46 19.32
CA VAL A 68 1.32 -9.30 19.68
C VAL A 68 0.98 -10.14 20.90
N ARG A 69 1.93 -10.37 21.81
CA ARG A 69 1.60 -10.91 23.12
C ARG A 69 0.80 -9.83 23.84
N PRO A 70 -0.43 -10.11 24.32
CA PRO A 70 -1.07 -9.21 25.25
C PRO A 70 -0.09 -9.07 26.41
N GLU A 71 0.40 -7.85 26.64
CA GLU A 71 1.16 -7.53 27.83
C GLU A 71 0.25 -7.97 28.97
N ALA A 72 0.68 -9.04 29.66
CA ALA A 72 -0.11 -9.68 30.68
C ALA A 72 -0.61 -8.59 31.62
N VAL A 73 -1.93 -8.38 31.62
CA VAL A 73 -2.64 -7.57 32.61
C VAL A 73 -2.18 -8.12 33.95
N ARG A 74 -1.31 -7.35 34.62
CA ARG A 74 -0.81 -7.65 35.95
C ARG A 74 -1.56 -6.82 36.97
#